data_AF-A0A5C6SFR0-F1
#
_entry.id   AF-A0A5C6SFR0-F1
#
_cell.length_a   1.000
_cell.length_b   1.000
_cell.length_c   1.000
_cell.angle_alpha   90.00
_cell.angle_beta   90.00
_cell.angle_gamma   90.00
#
_symmetry.space_group_name_H-M   'P 1'
#
loop_
_entity.id
_entity.type
_entity.pdbx_description
1 polymer ?
#
loop_
_entity_poly.entity_id
_entity_poly.type
_entity_poly.pdbx_seq_one_letter_code
_entity_poly.pdbx_strand_id
1 'polypeptide(L)'
;MLLKHFLLGALLALSSVTALPNPEADLHDVEARDNKNHRPRCGKDADFDRMKNKCICKDEGKEFDPEHKICRCPEDQMEDRHDPHKCVCKDKDKDKDSMTGVCKCKGDLKPNRHGECRCPEDQRRDRHDPHKCVCKDKDKDKDPMTGVSRGPEAGSSRSP
;
A
#
# COMPACT_ATOMS: atom_id res chain seq x y z
N MET A 1 66.63 -57.13 -2.06
CA MET A 1 66.57 -55.82 -2.76
C MET A 1 65.17 -55.19 -2.59
N LEU A 2 64.71 -54.90 -1.35
CA LEU A 2 63.32 -54.42 -1.16
C LEU A 2 63.11 -53.55 0.09
N LEU A 3 64.14 -52.87 0.57
CA LEU A 3 64.09 -52.04 1.80
C LEU A 3 64.78 -50.67 1.66
N LYS A 4 65.19 -50.29 0.45
CA LYS A 4 65.86 -48.99 0.21
C LYS A 4 65.00 -47.95 -0.50
N HIS A 5 63.85 -48.34 -1.06
CA HIS A 5 62.96 -47.41 -1.76
C HIS A 5 61.78 -46.90 -0.93
N PHE A 6 61.56 -47.44 0.28
CA PHE A 6 60.42 -47.04 1.12
C PHE A 6 60.70 -45.87 2.08
N LEU A 7 61.97 -45.46 2.25
CA LEU A 7 62.33 -44.37 3.18
C LEU A 7 62.42 -42.99 2.52
N LEU A 8 62.44 -42.90 1.18
CA LEU A 8 62.54 -41.63 0.45
C LEU A 8 61.18 -41.04 0.04
N GLY A 9 60.07 -41.78 0.21
CA GLY A 9 58.72 -41.29 -0.09
C GLY A 9 57.99 -40.61 1.07
N ALA A 10 58.46 -40.78 2.31
CA ALA A 10 57.77 -40.29 3.51
C ALA A 10 58.23 -38.90 4.00
N LEU A 11 59.28 -38.32 3.41
CA LEU A 11 59.82 -37.01 3.82
C LEU A 11 59.35 -35.83 2.94
N LEU A 12 58.60 -36.10 1.86
CA LEU A 12 58.07 -35.05 0.96
C LEU A 12 56.58 -34.74 1.17
N ALA A 13 55.99 -35.18 2.29
CA ALA A 13 54.58 -34.94 2.63
C ALA A 13 54.37 -33.91 3.77
N LEU A 14 55.43 -33.18 4.16
CA LEU A 14 55.35 -32.07 5.13
C LEU A 14 56.12 -30.85 4.62
N SER A 15 55.93 -30.49 3.35
CA SER A 15 56.11 -29.10 2.93
C SER A 15 54.80 -28.37 3.22
N SER A 16 54.45 -28.24 4.50
CA SER A 16 53.53 -27.21 4.93
C SER A 16 54.16 -25.89 4.52
N VAL A 17 53.63 -25.24 3.49
CA VAL A 17 53.91 -23.82 3.27
C VAL A 17 53.30 -23.12 4.49
N THR A 18 54.10 -22.92 5.53
CA THR A 18 53.86 -21.82 6.44
C THR A 18 54.08 -20.57 5.63
N ALA A 19 53.02 -20.13 4.96
CA ALA A 19 52.88 -18.72 4.65
C ALA A 19 52.78 -18.01 6.00
N LEU A 20 53.95 -17.80 6.62
CA LEU A 20 54.10 -16.90 7.75
C LEU A 20 53.55 -15.56 7.26
N PRO A 21 52.48 -15.02 7.85
CA PRO A 21 52.11 -13.66 7.56
C PRO A 21 53.32 -12.81 7.93
N ASN A 22 53.83 -12.08 6.94
CA ASN A 22 54.92 -11.13 7.11
C ASN A 22 54.58 -10.21 8.29
N PRO A 23 55.32 -10.24 9.41
CA PRO A 23 55.00 -9.42 10.59
C PRO A 23 55.25 -7.92 10.34
N GLU A 24 55.93 -7.57 9.23
CA GLU A 24 56.07 -6.20 8.73
C GLU A 24 55.08 -5.83 7.60
N ALA A 25 54.11 -6.70 7.27
CA ALA A 25 52.95 -6.23 6.51
C ALA A 25 52.08 -5.43 7.48
N ASP A 26 52.20 -4.11 7.37
CA ASP A 26 51.46 -3.10 8.10
C ASP A 26 50.07 -3.61 8.50
N LEU A 27 49.83 -3.67 9.80
CA LEU A 27 48.63 -4.22 10.45
C LEU A 27 47.40 -3.31 10.22
N HIS A 28 47.34 -2.71 9.04
CA HIS A 28 46.31 -1.78 8.59
C HIS A 28 45.56 -2.25 7.34
N ASP A 29 46.00 -3.33 6.67
CA ASP A 29 45.32 -3.83 5.46
C ASP A 29 44.41 -5.06 5.65
N VAL A 30 44.22 -5.50 6.90
CA VAL A 30 42.99 -6.23 7.27
C VAL A 30 42.06 -5.24 7.94
N GLU A 31 41.63 -4.22 7.19
CA GLU A 31 40.39 -3.53 7.54
C GLU A 31 39.29 -4.59 7.54
N ALA A 32 38.95 -5.06 8.75
CA ALA A 32 37.62 -5.58 9.02
C ALA A 32 36.66 -4.52 8.49
N ARG A 33 36.12 -4.75 7.28
CA ARG A 33 35.24 -3.80 6.60
C ARG A 33 34.25 -3.27 7.62
N ASP A 34 34.48 -2.03 8.01
CA ASP A 34 33.78 -1.36 9.08
C ASP A 34 32.29 -1.49 8.79
N ASN A 35 31.62 -2.34 9.58
CA ASN A 35 30.22 -2.70 9.47
C ASN A 35 29.33 -1.54 9.96
N LYS A 36 29.78 -0.29 9.79
CA LYS A 36 29.05 0.92 10.21
C LYS A 36 28.32 1.60 9.05
N ASN A 37 28.48 1.10 7.83
CA ASN A 37 27.75 1.58 6.64
C ASN A 37 26.79 0.53 6.05
N HIS A 38 26.19 -0.33 6.88
CA HIS A 38 25.10 -1.20 6.43
C HIS A 38 23.81 -0.38 6.27
N ARG A 39 23.73 0.37 5.17
CA ARG A 39 22.46 0.92 4.70
C ARG A 39 21.46 -0.23 4.56
N PRO A 40 20.21 -0.06 5.03
CA PRO A 40 19.17 -1.04 4.78
C PRO A 40 19.07 -1.32 3.28
N ARG A 41 19.14 -2.60 2.90
CA ARG A 41 18.91 -2.99 1.51
C ARG A 41 17.41 -2.87 1.23
N CYS A 42 17.04 -1.82 0.50
CA CYS A 42 15.66 -1.49 0.13
C CYS A 42 15.07 -2.34 -1.00
N GLY A 43 15.86 -3.24 -1.60
CA GLY A 43 15.43 -3.97 -2.81
C GLY A 43 15.58 -3.12 -4.08
N LYS A 44 15.06 -3.62 -5.21
CA LYS A 44 15.22 -3.00 -6.53
C LYS A 44 14.24 -1.85 -6.80
N ASP A 45 13.09 -1.86 -6.13
CA ASP A 45 11.96 -0.95 -6.40
C ASP A 45 11.91 0.26 -5.43
N ALA A 46 12.88 0.36 -4.52
CA ALA A 46 12.99 1.43 -3.53
C ALA A 46 14.42 1.91 -3.34
N ASP A 47 14.56 3.18 -2.94
CA ASP A 47 15.82 3.82 -2.60
C ASP A 47 15.84 4.24 -1.13
N PHE A 48 17.02 4.19 -0.50
CA PHE A 48 17.16 4.60 0.90
C PHE A 48 17.22 6.13 1.02
N ASP A 49 16.19 6.74 1.60
CA ASP A 49 16.16 8.16 1.93
C ASP A 49 16.93 8.39 3.26
N ARG A 50 18.07 9.09 3.15
CA ARG A 50 18.95 9.40 4.29
C ARG A 50 18.32 10.35 5.29
N MET A 51 17.46 11.26 4.86
CA MET A 51 16.85 12.25 5.74
C MET A 51 15.73 11.63 6.57
N LYS A 52 14.93 10.76 5.95
CA LYS A 52 13.82 10.06 6.59
C LYS A 52 14.25 8.75 7.26
N ASN A 53 15.51 8.34 7.09
CA ASN A 53 16.08 7.08 7.56
C ASN A 53 15.22 5.85 7.20
N LYS A 54 14.65 5.83 5.99
CA LYS A 54 13.79 4.74 5.52
C LYS A 54 13.87 4.53 4.02
N CYS A 55 13.48 3.35 3.57
CA CYS A 55 13.33 3.06 2.15
C CYS A 55 12.06 3.74 1.61
N ILE A 56 12.18 4.39 0.46
CA ILE A 56 11.09 5.06 -0.25
C ILE A 56 10.94 4.40 -1.62
N CYS A 57 9.71 4.06 -1.98
CA CYS A 57 9.41 3.47 -3.28
C CYS A 57 9.69 4.46 -4.41
N LYS A 58 10.21 3.94 -5.52
CA LYS A 58 10.42 4.72 -6.75
C LYS A 58 9.09 5.11 -7.39
N ASP A 59 8.15 4.16 -7.39
CA ASP A 59 6.80 4.38 -7.88
C ASP A 59 5.97 5.19 -6.88
N GLU A 60 5.41 6.30 -7.35
CA GLU A 60 4.61 7.19 -6.51
C GLU A 60 3.33 6.50 -6.00
N GLY A 61 3.03 6.74 -4.72
CA GLY A 61 1.84 6.19 -4.07
C GLY A 61 1.96 4.73 -3.64
N LYS A 62 3.08 4.03 -3.91
CA LYS A 62 3.39 2.74 -3.28
C LYS A 62 4.05 2.95 -1.92
N GLU A 63 3.81 2.01 -1.02
CA GLU A 63 4.38 1.94 0.32
C GLU A 63 5.43 0.84 0.39
N PHE A 64 6.53 1.12 1.10
CA PHE A 64 7.59 0.15 1.30
C PHE A 64 7.21 -0.83 2.40
N ASP A 65 7.12 -2.11 2.06
CA ASP A 65 6.94 -3.23 2.97
C ASP A 65 8.32 -3.69 3.48
N PRO A 66 8.69 -3.40 4.74
CA PRO A 66 10.01 -3.71 5.28
C PRO A 66 10.22 -5.20 5.53
N GLU A 67 9.16 -5.98 5.73
CA GLU A 67 9.24 -7.42 5.98
C GLU A 67 9.69 -8.14 4.70
N HIS A 68 9.08 -7.77 3.57
CA HIS A 68 9.35 -8.40 2.28
C HIS A 68 10.35 -7.62 1.42
N LYS A 69 10.71 -6.38 1.82
CA LYS A 69 11.59 -5.46 1.10
C LYS A 69 11.13 -5.19 -0.33
N ILE A 70 9.83 -4.97 -0.49
CA ILE A 70 9.18 -4.66 -1.77
C ILE A 70 8.25 -3.46 -1.62
N CYS A 71 7.90 -2.84 -2.74
CA CYS A 71 6.92 -1.77 -2.80
C CYS A 71 5.55 -2.31 -3.19
N ARG A 72 4.51 -1.93 -2.43
CA ARG A 72 3.14 -2.38 -2.66
C ARG A 72 2.18 -1.20 -2.66
N CYS A 73 1.02 -1.35 -3.28
CA CYS A 73 -0.05 -0.37 -3.11
C CYS A 73 -0.57 -0.39 -1.66
N PRO A 74 -1.06 0.74 -1.14
CA PRO A 74 -1.73 0.82 0.16
C PRO A 74 -2.86 -0.20 0.29
N GLU A 75 -3.25 -0.53 1.51
CA GLU A 75 -4.18 -1.63 1.80
C GLU A 75 -5.53 -1.50 1.06
N ASP A 76 -6.05 -0.29 0.87
CA ASP A 76 -7.32 0.00 0.17
C ASP A 76 -7.17 0.11 -1.36
N GLN A 77 -5.96 -0.13 -1.87
CA GLN A 77 -5.57 0.04 -3.27
C GLN A 77 -4.97 -1.23 -3.87
N MET A 78 -5.02 -1.30 -5.19
CA MET A 78 -4.42 -2.36 -5.99
C MET A 78 -3.65 -1.77 -7.15
N GLU A 79 -2.78 -2.56 -7.76
CA GLU A 79 -2.09 -2.16 -8.98
C GLU A 79 -3.10 -1.99 -10.11
N ASP A 80 -2.91 -0.94 -10.92
CA ASP A 80 -3.69 -0.76 -12.12
C ASP A 80 -3.38 -1.88 -13.12
N ARG A 81 -4.43 -2.39 -13.76
CA ARG A 81 -4.31 -3.52 -14.70
C ARG A 81 -3.48 -3.17 -15.94
N HIS A 82 -3.50 -1.91 -16.36
CA HIS A 82 -2.82 -1.42 -17.55
C HIS A 82 -1.44 -0.83 -17.22
N ASP A 83 -1.23 -0.39 -15.98
CA ASP A 83 0.01 0.21 -15.51
C ASP A 83 0.35 -0.23 -14.07
N PRO A 84 1.15 -1.31 -13.89
CA PRO A 84 1.49 -1.83 -12.56
C PRO A 84 2.22 -0.84 -11.66
N HIS A 85 2.80 0.22 -12.22
CA HIS A 85 3.45 1.28 -11.45
C HIS A 85 2.44 2.20 -10.76
N LYS A 86 1.17 2.19 -11.17
CA LYS A 86 0.10 2.99 -10.58
C LYS A 86 -0.76 2.17 -9.62
N CYS A 87 -1.13 2.80 -8.52
CA CYS A 87 -2.13 2.29 -7.61
C CYS A 87 -3.50 2.91 -7.88
N VAL A 88 -4.56 2.11 -7.82
CA VAL A 88 -5.96 2.52 -7.96
C VAL A 88 -6.80 1.96 -6.81
N CYS A 89 -7.91 2.61 -6.51
CA CYS A 89 -8.80 2.15 -5.43
C CYS A 89 -9.38 0.78 -5.76
N LYS A 90 -9.40 -0.13 -4.78
CA LYS A 90 -10.02 -1.45 -4.93
C LYS A 90 -11.53 -1.33 -5.15
N ASP A 91 -12.16 -0.42 -4.42
CA ASP A 91 -13.59 -0.11 -4.53
C ASP A 91 -13.83 0.91 -5.64
N LYS A 92 -14.70 0.55 -6.59
CA LYS A 92 -15.06 1.39 -7.73
C LYS A 92 -15.92 2.61 -7.35
N ASP A 93 -16.55 2.57 -6.18
CA ASP A 93 -17.30 3.68 -5.62
C ASP A 93 -16.40 4.64 -4.82
N LYS A 94 -15.07 4.43 -4.86
CA LYS A 94 -14.07 5.33 -4.28
C LYS A 94 -13.16 5.93 -5.35
N ASP A 95 -12.76 7.18 -5.15
CA ASP A 95 -11.71 7.85 -5.91
C ASP A 95 -10.58 8.28 -4.97
N LYS A 96 -9.38 8.43 -5.53
CA LYS A 96 -8.25 8.98 -4.78
C LYS A 96 -8.50 10.44 -4.48
N ASP A 97 -8.41 10.80 -3.21
CA ASP A 97 -8.33 12.19 -2.79
C ASP A 97 -7.04 12.82 -3.35
N SER A 98 -7.17 13.94 -4.06
CA SER A 98 -6.02 14.56 -4.72
C SER A 98 -4.98 15.13 -3.75
N MET A 99 -5.36 15.42 -2.50
CA MET A 99 -4.44 15.95 -1.49
C MET A 99 -3.73 14.84 -0.71
N THR A 100 -4.45 13.79 -0.31
CA THR A 100 -3.89 12.73 0.54
C THR A 100 -3.53 11.45 -0.19
N GLY A 101 -4.03 11.24 -1.41
CA GLY A 101 -3.85 10.00 -2.18
C GLY A 101 -4.67 8.81 -1.65
N VAL A 102 -5.48 9.01 -0.60
CA VAL A 102 -6.31 7.99 0.05
C VAL A 102 -7.63 7.82 -0.69
N CYS A 103 -8.16 6.59 -0.77
CA CYS A 103 -9.43 6.34 -1.43
C CYS A 103 -10.63 6.80 -0.58
N LYS A 104 -11.42 7.73 -1.12
CA LYS A 104 -12.64 8.26 -0.50
C LYS A 104 -13.86 7.96 -1.36
N CYS A 105 -15.02 7.82 -0.72
CA CYS A 105 -16.27 7.59 -1.43
C CYS A 105 -16.59 8.72 -2.40
N LYS A 106 -17.11 8.35 -3.57
CA LYS A 106 -17.50 9.28 -4.63
C LYS A 106 -18.81 9.99 -4.31
N GLY A 107 -18.91 11.24 -4.76
CA GLY A 107 -20.14 12.03 -4.67
C GLY A 107 -20.68 12.13 -3.25
N ASP A 108 -21.94 11.77 -3.07
CA ASP A 108 -22.67 11.86 -1.79
C ASP A 108 -22.54 10.59 -0.94
N LEU A 109 -21.89 9.54 -1.47
CA LEU A 109 -21.73 8.27 -0.77
C LEU A 109 -20.86 8.45 0.48
N LYS A 110 -21.20 7.71 1.54
CA LYS A 110 -20.45 7.70 2.79
C LYS A 110 -20.03 6.27 3.15
N PRO A 111 -18.85 6.08 3.76
CA PRO A 111 -18.43 4.77 4.23
C PRO A 111 -19.33 4.33 5.38
N ASN A 112 -19.80 3.08 5.32
CA ASN A 112 -20.43 2.42 6.47
C ASN A 112 -19.35 1.91 7.45
N ARG A 113 -19.77 1.19 8.51
CA ARG A 113 -18.84 0.61 9.50
C ARG A 113 -17.86 -0.42 8.93
N HIS A 114 -18.15 -0.97 7.75
CA HIS A 114 -17.29 -1.90 7.02
C HIS A 114 -16.44 -1.19 5.95
N GLY A 115 -16.53 0.14 5.86
CA GLY A 115 -15.79 0.94 4.88
C GLY A 115 -16.38 0.92 3.46
N GLU A 116 -17.55 0.33 3.25
CA GLU A 116 -18.25 0.32 1.94
C GLU A 116 -19.00 1.62 1.72
N CYS A 117 -18.97 2.14 0.48
CA CYS A 117 -19.63 3.40 0.13
C CYS A 117 -21.14 3.22 -0.12
N ARG A 118 -21.96 3.78 0.78
CA ARG A 118 -23.42 3.71 0.70
C ARG A 118 -24.04 5.09 0.89
N CYS A 119 -25.29 5.26 0.45
CA CYS A 119 -26.04 6.45 0.79
C CYS A 119 -26.36 6.47 2.29
N PRO A 120 -26.44 7.67 2.90
CA PRO A 120 -26.92 7.84 4.27
C PRO A 120 -28.32 7.23 4.50
N GLU A 121 -28.72 7.12 5.77
CA GLU A 121 -30.06 6.66 6.12
C GLU A 121 -31.15 7.53 5.45
N ASP A 122 -32.29 6.90 5.13
CA ASP A 122 -33.39 7.48 4.37
C ASP A 122 -33.07 7.98 2.95
N GLN A 123 -31.88 7.67 2.42
CA GLN A 123 -31.49 7.98 1.04
C GLN A 123 -31.22 6.72 0.21
N ARG A 124 -31.34 6.85 -1.10
CA ARG A 124 -31.02 5.83 -2.10
C ARG A 124 -30.13 6.46 -3.18
N ARG A 125 -29.40 5.62 -3.92
CA ARG A 125 -28.66 6.09 -5.10
C ARG A 125 -29.63 6.63 -6.14
N ASP A 126 -29.26 7.72 -6.80
CA ASP A 126 -29.97 8.24 -7.96
C ASP A 126 -29.92 7.21 -9.10
N ARG A 127 -30.97 7.17 -9.94
CA ARG A 127 -31.07 6.21 -11.03
C ARG A 127 -30.10 6.51 -12.17
N HIS A 128 -29.79 7.78 -12.37
CA HIS A 128 -28.92 8.26 -13.45
C HIS A 128 -27.48 8.41 -12.99
N ASP A 129 -27.26 8.72 -11.71
CA ASP A 129 -25.92 8.81 -11.11
C ASP A 129 -25.82 7.95 -9.82
N PRO A 130 -25.15 6.79 -9.87
CA PRO A 130 -25.02 5.91 -8.71
C PRO A 130 -24.15 6.51 -7.58
N HIS A 131 -23.45 7.61 -7.82
CA HIS A 131 -22.65 8.31 -6.81
C HIS A 131 -23.41 9.48 -6.15
N LYS A 132 -24.62 9.78 -6.64
CA LYS A 132 -25.52 10.77 -6.08
C LYS A 132 -26.56 10.10 -5.18
N CYS A 133 -26.85 10.70 -4.03
CA CYS A 133 -27.86 10.20 -3.12
C CYS A 133 -29.10 11.10 -3.14
N VAL A 134 -30.26 10.48 -3.30
CA VAL A 134 -31.57 11.14 -3.28
C VAL A 134 -32.40 10.59 -2.14
N CYS A 135 -33.28 11.41 -1.57
CA CYS A 135 -34.22 10.92 -0.56
C CYS A 135 -34.99 9.73 -1.11
N LYS A 136 -35.13 8.68 -0.29
CA LYS A 136 -36.18 7.69 -0.55
C LYS A 136 -37.47 8.48 -0.52
N ASP A 137 -38.18 8.52 -1.64
CA ASP A 137 -39.56 8.95 -1.63
C ASP A 137 -40.22 8.07 -0.57
N LYS A 138 -40.47 8.62 0.62
CA LYS A 138 -41.54 8.06 1.44
C LYS A 138 -42.71 8.24 0.51
N ASP A 139 -43.27 7.15 0.00
CA ASP A 139 -44.52 7.20 -0.74
C ASP A 139 -45.46 8.05 0.10
N LYS A 140 -45.57 9.34 -0.23
CA LYS A 140 -46.68 10.16 0.19
C LYS A 140 -47.79 9.57 -0.63
N ASP A 141 -48.52 8.64 -0.03
CA ASP A 141 -49.89 8.28 -0.35
C ASP A 141 -50.35 8.88 -1.69
N LYS A 142 -49.87 8.32 -2.80
CA LYS A 142 -50.54 8.51 -4.08
C LYS A 142 -51.49 7.35 -4.17
N ASP A 143 -52.65 7.56 -3.56
CA ASP A 143 -53.87 6.87 -3.99
C ASP A 143 -53.90 6.89 -5.52
N PRO A 144 -54.01 5.75 -6.22
CA PRO A 144 -54.07 5.73 -7.68
C PRO A 144 -55.37 6.29 -8.24
N MET A 145 -56.28 6.81 -7.41
CA MET A 145 -57.54 7.37 -7.85
C MET A 145 -57.75 8.77 -7.29
N THR A 146 -58.16 9.68 -8.17
CA THR A 146 -58.55 11.07 -7.91
C THR A 146 -57.38 12.07 -7.82
N GLY A 147 -56.93 12.51 -9.00
CA GLY A 147 -56.10 13.71 -9.13
C GLY A 147 -56.87 14.99 -8.75
N VAL A 148 -57.04 15.25 -7.45
CA VAL A 148 -57.49 16.55 -6.95
C VAL A 148 -56.67 16.94 -5.72
N SER A 149 -55.79 17.92 -5.90
CA SER A 149 -55.13 18.62 -4.79
C SER A 149 -56.10 19.65 -4.19
N ARG A 150 -56.61 19.41 -2.99
CA ARG A 150 -57.27 20.47 -2.20
C ARG A 150 -56.21 21.21 -1.39
N GLY A 151 -56.02 22.48 -1.73
CA GLY A 151 -55.22 23.43 -0.95
C GLY A 151 -55.88 23.78 0.39
N PRO A 152 -55.16 24.47 1.30
CA PRO A 152 -55.66 24.78 2.64
C PRO A 152 -56.80 25.81 2.57
N GLU A 153 -57.98 25.44 3.07
CA GLU A 153 -59.07 26.39 3.24
C GLU A 153 -58.73 27.37 4.36
N ALA A 154 -58.58 28.64 3.98
CA ALA A 154 -58.44 29.75 4.90
C ALA A 154 -59.77 29.95 5.65
N GLY A 155 -59.67 30.09 6.97
CA GLY A 155 -60.81 30.20 7.87
C GLY A 155 -61.72 31.39 7.58
N SER A 156 -63.02 31.18 7.80
CA SER A 156 -63.98 32.25 7.98
C SER A 156 -64.67 32.06 9.33
N SER A 157 -64.18 32.79 10.32
CA SER A 157 -64.82 32.98 11.61
C SER A 157 -66.16 33.71 11.43
N ARG A 158 -67.25 33.11 11.92
CA ARG A 158 -68.43 33.84 12.38
C ARG A 158 -68.84 33.26 13.73
N SER A 159 -68.77 34.10 14.75
CA SER A 159 -69.33 33.88 16.09
C SER A 159 -70.63 34.70 16.23
N PRO A 160 -71.32 34.54 17.37
CA PRO A 160 -72.56 33.79 17.54
C PRO A 160 -73.81 34.44 16.94
#